data_AF-A0A9D6TUX6-F1
#
_entry.id   AF-A0A9D6TUX6-F1
#
_cell.length_a   1.000
_cell.length_b   1.000
_cell.length_c   1.000
_cell.angle_alpha   90.00
_cell.angle_beta   90.00
_cell.angle_gamma   90.00
#
_symmetry.space_group_name_H-M   'P 1'
#
loop_
_entity.id
_entity.type
_entity.pdbx_description
1 polymer ?
#
loop_
_entity_poly.entity_id
_entity_poly.type
_entity_poly.pdbx_seq_one_letter_code
_entity_poly.pdbx_strand_id
1 'polypeptide(L)'
;MRTIACWLGFVVACAGVLGPAGVAGAITGEEWRRLGSSERAAYVTAIVDAWNGLVVVQEALGSKDAGITVFAEIMTCVRDRLIPPAEVHAIVERYTESHPGLRGKDMPDIVFAALAQHCR
;
A
#
# COMPACT_ATOMS: atom_id res chain seq x y z
N MET A 1 -32.37 41.17 -8.37
CA MET A 1 -31.69 41.04 -7.06
C MET A 1 -32.25 39.81 -6.34
N ARG A 2 -31.36 39.01 -5.72
CA ARG A 2 -31.58 37.69 -5.05
C ARG A 2 -31.57 36.47 -5.97
N THR A 3 -30.38 35.87 -6.13
CA THR A 3 -30.12 34.41 -6.04
C THR A 3 -28.61 34.08 -6.08
N ILE A 4 -27.75 34.93 -5.50
CA ILE A 4 -26.34 34.59 -5.22
C ILE A 4 -26.27 34.16 -3.74
N ALA A 5 -26.90 33.04 -3.42
CA ALA A 5 -26.89 32.51 -2.05
C ALA A 5 -26.96 30.97 -2.00
N CYS A 6 -26.59 30.29 -3.09
CA CYS A 6 -26.60 28.82 -3.14
C CYS A 6 -25.19 28.20 -3.16
N TRP A 7 -24.13 29.00 -3.35
CA TRP A 7 -22.76 28.49 -3.53
C TRP A 7 -21.88 28.56 -2.28
N LEU A 8 -22.29 29.26 -1.22
CA LEU A 8 -21.49 29.41 0.00
C LEU A 8 -21.74 28.30 1.05
N GLY A 9 -22.81 27.51 0.91
CA GLY A 9 -23.16 26.45 1.86
C GLY A 9 -22.46 25.11 1.62
N PHE A 10 -21.96 24.84 0.40
CA PHE A 10 -21.44 23.52 0.05
C PHE A 10 -19.94 23.35 0.36
N VAL A 11 -19.18 24.44 0.44
CA VAL A 11 -17.72 24.38 0.68
C VAL A 11 -17.39 24.11 2.16
N VAL A 12 -18.28 24.47 3.09
CA VAL A 12 -18.01 24.34 4.54
C VAL A 12 -18.19 22.91 5.06
N ALA A 13 -18.93 22.05 4.35
CA ALA A 13 -19.18 20.68 4.80
C ALA A 13 -17.98 19.73 4.63
N CYS A 14 -17.02 20.02 3.75
CA CYS A 14 -15.80 19.22 3.59
C CYS A 14 -14.65 19.62 4.53
N ALA A 15 -14.76 20.74 5.24
CA ALA A 15 -13.69 21.24 6.12
C ALA A 15 -13.72 20.61 7.54
N GLY A 16 -14.76 19.83 7.86
CA GLY A 16 -14.99 19.30 9.22
C GLY A 16 -14.26 18.00 9.58
N VAL A 17 -13.56 17.34 8.64
CA VAL A 17 -12.90 16.04 8.88
C VAL A 17 -11.38 16.12 8.72
N LEU A 18 -10.80 17.29 8.96
CA LEU A 18 -9.35 17.41 9.15
C LEU A 18 -9.06 17.39 10.65
N GLY A 19 -9.39 16.26 11.30
CA GLY A 19 -8.75 15.92 12.57
C GLY A 19 -7.23 15.82 12.34
N PRO A 20 -6.39 16.04 13.37
CA PRO A 20 -4.97 15.81 13.22
C PRO A 20 -4.78 14.40 12.67
N ALA A 21 -4.21 14.28 11.47
CA ALA A 21 -3.68 13.03 10.99
C ALA A 21 -2.55 12.68 11.95
N GLY A 22 -2.88 12.02 13.05
CA GLY A 22 -1.89 11.25 13.78
C GLY A 22 -1.21 10.37 12.74
N VAL A 23 0.12 10.27 12.81
CA VAL A 23 0.87 9.37 11.93
C VAL A 23 0.29 7.98 12.20
N ALA A 24 -0.64 7.54 11.36
CA ALA A 24 -1.21 6.23 11.47
C ALA A 24 -0.04 5.29 11.14
N GLY A 25 0.40 4.54 12.15
CA GLY A 25 1.38 3.49 11.96
C GLY A 25 0.88 2.48 10.93
N ALA A 26 1.79 1.66 10.41
CA ALA A 26 1.38 0.51 9.61
C ALA A 26 0.38 -0.33 10.42
N ILE A 27 -0.70 -0.77 9.78
CA ILE A 27 -1.64 -1.70 10.41
C ILE A 27 -1.03 -3.09 10.41
N THR A 28 -1.36 -3.88 11.41
CA THR A 28 -0.99 -5.30 11.49
C THR A 28 -1.75 -6.13 10.45
N GLY A 29 -1.25 -7.34 10.16
CA GLY A 29 -1.99 -8.31 9.36
C GLY A 29 -3.38 -8.62 9.92
N GLU A 30 -3.54 -8.65 11.25
CA GLU A 30 -4.83 -8.85 11.90
C GLU A 30 -5.82 -7.71 11.66
N GLU A 31 -5.35 -6.46 11.71
CA GLU A 31 -6.17 -5.28 11.39
C GLU A 31 -6.53 -5.25 9.91
N TRP A 32 -5.56 -5.53 9.03
CA TRP A 32 -5.80 -5.61 7.59
C TRP A 32 -6.87 -6.65 7.24
N ARG A 33 -6.86 -7.83 7.87
CA ARG A 33 -7.89 -8.86 7.65
C ARG A 33 -9.30 -8.43 8.03
N ARG A 34 -9.43 -7.49 8.97
CA ARG A 34 -10.73 -6.95 9.40
C ARG A 34 -11.30 -5.92 8.43
N LEU A 35 -10.49 -5.42 7.49
CA LEU A 35 -10.94 -4.53 6.43
C LEU A 35 -11.83 -5.25 5.41
N GLY A 36 -12.66 -4.49 4.70
CA GLY A 36 -13.41 -4.97 3.55
C GLY A 36 -12.48 -5.37 2.39
N SER A 37 -12.95 -6.24 1.49
CA SER A 37 -12.13 -6.77 0.39
C SER A 37 -11.52 -5.68 -0.50
N SER A 38 -12.27 -4.62 -0.81
CA SER A 38 -11.77 -3.49 -1.61
C SER A 38 -10.69 -2.69 -0.87
N GLU A 39 -10.84 -2.50 0.44
CA GLU A 39 -9.88 -1.79 1.28
C GLU A 39 -8.58 -2.58 1.41
N ARG A 40 -8.68 -3.91 1.55
CA ARG A 40 -7.52 -4.81 1.56
C ARG A 40 -6.70 -4.72 0.28
N ALA A 41 -7.38 -4.80 -0.87
CA ALA A 41 -6.74 -4.68 -2.18
C ALA A 41 -6.08 -3.31 -2.38
N ALA A 42 -6.78 -2.24 -1.99
CA ALA A 42 -6.25 -0.88 -2.06
C ALA A 42 -5.01 -0.70 -1.18
N TYR A 43 -5.00 -1.25 0.03
CA TYR A 43 -3.87 -1.18 0.94
C TYR A 43 -2.62 -1.86 0.35
N VAL A 44 -2.77 -3.07 -0.19
CA VAL A 44 -1.67 -3.79 -0.86
C VAL A 44 -1.17 -3.02 -2.09
N THR A 45 -2.08 -2.47 -2.88
CA THR A 45 -1.73 -1.67 -4.06
C THR A 45 -0.93 -0.43 -3.67
N ALA A 46 -1.33 0.28 -2.62
CA ALA A 46 -0.62 1.47 -2.14
C ALA A 46 0.81 1.16 -1.67
N ILE A 47 1.04 0.01 -1.02
CA ILE A 47 2.39 -0.43 -0.64
C ILE A 47 3.24 -0.66 -1.90
N VAL A 48 2.72 -1.42 -2.86
CA VAL A 48 3.48 -1.76 -4.07
C VAL A 48 3.76 -0.52 -4.93
N ASP A 49 2.82 0.43 -5.00
CA ASP A 49 3.01 1.70 -5.70
C ASP A 49 4.11 2.56 -5.04
N ALA A 50 4.06 2.70 -3.72
CA ALA A 50 5.06 3.46 -2.97
C ALA A 50 6.48 2.94 -3.19
N TRP A 51 6.66 1.61 -3.16
CA TRP A 51 7.97 1.00 -3.37
C TRP A 51 8.43 1.02 -4.82
N ASN A 52 7.52 0.88 -5.79
CA ASN A 52 7.86 1.12 -7.20
C ASN A 52 8.34 2.56 -7.42
N GLY A 53 7.66 3.54 -6.82
CA GLY A 53 8.06 4.95 -6.87
C GLY A 53 9.46 5.16 -6.28
N LEU A 54 9.76 4.53 -5.13
CA LEU A 54 11.09 4.60 -4.52
C LEU A 54 12.17 4.04 -5.44
N VAL A 55 11.95 2.86 -6.06
CA VAL A 55 12.90 2.25 -7.00
C VAL A 55 13.19 3.20 -8.17
N VAL A 56 12.15 3.79 -8.76
CA VAL A 56 12.29 4.74 -9.88
C VAL A 56 13.10 5.97 -9.45
N VAL A 57 12.86 6.51 -8.26
CA VAL A 57 13.62 7.65 -7.73
C VAL A 57 15.10 7.29 -7.52
N GLN A 58 15.38 6.10 -6.99
CA GLN A 58 16.76 5.66 -6.80
C GLN A 58 17.51 5.48 -8.12
N GLU A 59 16.86 4.86 -9.11
CA GLU A 59 17.39 4.72 -10.47
C GLU A 59 17.71 6.09 -11.07
N ALA A 60 16.79 7.05 -10.96
CA ALA A 60 16.97 8.40 -11.45
C ALA A 60 18.13 9.16 -10.77
N LEU A 61 18.38 8.89 -9.49
CA LEU A 61 19.46 9.50 -8.72
C LEU A 61 20.80 8.74 -8.83
N GLY A 62 20.83 7.59 -9.50
CA GLY A 62 22.00 6.71 -9.55
C GLY A 62 22.40 6.15 -8.18
N SER A 63 21.47 6.15 -7.21
CA SER A 63 21.71 5.67 -5.85
C SER A 63 21.56 4.15 -5.79
N LYS A 64 22.49 3.49 -5.10
CA LYS A 64 22.47 2.04 -4.84
C LYS A 64 22.55 1.79 -3.34
N ASP A 65 21.58 2.32 -2.60
CA ASP A 65 21.45 2.03 -1.17
C ASP A 65 21.22 0.52 -0.96
N ALA A 66 22.19 -0.15 -0.32
CA ALA A 66 22.16 -1.58 -0.09
C ALA A 66 20.95 -2.05 0.74
N GLY A 67 20.41 -1.20 1.61
CA GLY A 67 19.22 -1.49 2.39
C GLY A 67 17.95 -1.56 1.55
N ILE A 68 17.96 -0.95 0.36
CA ILE A 68 16.81 -0.87 -0.54
C ILE A 68 16.92 -1.88 -1.69
N THR A 69 18.14 -2.37 -2.00
CA THR A 69 18.38 -3.30 -3.12
C THR A 69 17.49 -4.55 -3.07
N VAL A 70 17.26 -5.14 -1.90
CA VAL A 70 16.40 -6.34 -1.77
C VAL A 70 14.94 -6.03 -2.14
N PHE A 71 14.43 -4.87 -1.75
CA PHE A 71 13.08 -4.44 -2.12
C PHE A 71 13.00 -4.08 -3.60
N ALA A 72 14.04 -3.45 -4.13
CA ALA A 72 14.15 -3.15 -5.54
C ALA A 72 14.10 -4.42 -6.40
N GLU A 73 14.82 -5.48 -6.02
CA GLU A 73 14.79 -6.78 -6.72
C GLU A 73 13.38 -7.37 -6.77
N ILE A 74 12.63 -7.31 -5.66
CA ILE A 74 11.25 -7.80 -5.60
C ILE A 74 10.35 -6.97 -6.52
N MET A 75 10.44 -5.64 -6.47
CA MET A 75 9.64 -4.76 -7.32
C MET A 75 9.97 -4.91 -8.81
N THR A 76 11.25 -5.07 -9.14
CA THR A 76 11.70 -5.39 -10.50
C THR A 76 11.12 -6.72 -10.96
N CYS A 77 11.13 -7.78 -10.13
CA CYS A 77 10.47 -9.03 -10.48
C CYS A 77 8.96 -8.87 -10.75
N VAL A 78 8.23 -8.16 -9.88
CA VAL A 78 6.79 -7.90 -10.06
C VAL A 78 6.53 -7.19 -11.39
N ARG A 79 7.37 -6.20 -11.73
CA ARG A 79 7.29 -5.43 -12.98
C ARG A 79 7.63 -6.26 -14.20
N ASP A 80 8.76 -6.96 -14.18
CA ASP A 80 9.29 -7.73 -15.32
C ASP A 80 8.40 -8.93 -15.66
N ARG A 81 7.78 -9.55 -14.64
CA ARG A 81 6.80 -10.62 -14.82
C ARG A 81 5.40 -10.12 -15.12
N LEU A 82 5.19 -8.80 -15.19
CA LEU A 82 3.90 -8.16 -15.45
C LEU A 82 2.77 -8.65 -14.54
N ILE A 83 3.08 -8.86 -13.25
CA ILE A 83 2.11 -9.40 -12.30
C ILE A 83 1.01 -8.34 -12.05
N PRO A 84 -0.26 -8.60 -12.40
CA PRO A 84 -1.31 -7.61 -12.27
C PRO A 84 -1.67 -7.35 -10.80
N PRO A 85 -2.19 -6.16 -10.43
CA PRO A 85 -2.53 -5.82 -9.05
C PRO A 85 -3.47 -6.83 -8.36
N ALA A 86 -4.42 -7.40 -9.11
CA ALA A 86 -5.32 -8.42 -8.60
C ALA A 86 -4.59 -9.72 -8.21
N GLU A 87 -3.55 -10.11 -8.97
CA GLU A 87 -2.73 -11.28 -8.66
C GLU A 87 -1.80 -11.01 -7.48
N VAL A 88 -1.19 -9.82 -7.41
CA VAL A 88 -0.44 -9.36 -6.24
C VAL A 88 -1.29 -9.45 -4.98
N HIS A 89 -2.52 -8.95 -5.02
CA HIS A 89 -3.45 -9.04 -3.89
C HIS A 89 -3.75 -10.50 -3.51
N ALA A 90 -4.02 -11.35 -4.51
CA ALA A 90 -4.29 -12.77 -4.27
C ALA A 90 -3.09 -13.52 -3.68
N ILE A 91 -1.85 -13.17 -4.07
CA ILE A 91 -0.61 -13.70 -3.47
C ILE A 91 -0.56 -13.34 -1.99
N VAL A 92 -0.83 -12.08 -1.64
CA VAL A 92 -0.80 -11.58 -0.26
C VAL A 92 -1.91 -12.20 0.60
N GLU A 93 -3.14 -12.34 0.08
CA GLU A 93 -4.23 -13.01 0.79
C GLU A 93 -3.84 -14.47 1.12
N ARG A 94 -3.42 -15.24 0.12
CA ARG A 94 -2.97 -16.63 0.34
C ARG A 94 -1.82 -16.75 1.33
N TYR A 95 -0.87 -15.82 1.26
CA TYR A 95 0.28 -15.82 2.16
C TYR A 95 -0.16 -15.57 3.61
N THR A 96 -1.05 -14.61 3.83
CA THR A 96 -1.55 -14.25 5.16
C THR A 96 -2.39 -15.38 5.77
N GLU A 97 -3.18 -16.08 4.96
CA GLU A 97 -3.97 -17.25 5.39
C GLU A 97 -3.08 -18.43 5.80
N SER A 98 -2.03 -18.70 5.01
CA SER A 98 -1.10 -19.81 5.24
C SER A 98 -0.09 -19.56 6.36
N HIS A 99 0.08 -18.31 6.82
CA HIS A 99 1.06 -17.92 7.83
C HIS A 99 0.42 -17.23 9.04
N PRO A 100 -0.39 -17.93 9.86
CA PRO A 100 -1.10 -17.32 10.99
C PRO A 100 -0.18 -16.73 12.06
N GLY A 101 1.08 -17.18 12.14
CA GLY A 101 2.09 -16.62 13.05
C GLY A 101 2.53 -15.19 12.73
N LEU A 102 2.20 -14.69 11.53
CA LEU A 102 2.55 -13.33 11.10
C LEU A 102 1.45 -12.29 11.36
N ARG A 103 0.30 -12.68 11.91
CA ARG A 103 -0.86 -11.79 12.10
C ARG A 103 -0.57 -10.52 12.90
N GLY A 104 0.33 -10.60 13.88
CA GLY A 104 0.76 -9.44 14.69
C GLY A 104 1.88 -8.62 14.07
N LYS A 105 2.34 -8.93 12.86
CA LYS A 105 3.35 -8.16 12.13
C LYS A 105 2.71 -7.07 11.29
N ASP A 106 3.50 -6.05 10.99
CA ASP A 106 3.09 -4.95 10.14
C ASP A 106 2.77 -5.48 8.74
N MET A 107 1.64 -5.06 8.20
CA MET A 107 1.15 -5.54 6.91
C MET A 107 2.12 -5.28 5.74
N PRO A 108 2.88 -4.16 5.68
CA PRO A 108 3.96 -4.00 4.71
C PRO A 108 4.97 -5.15 4.73
N ASP A 109 5.42 -5.59 5.90
CA ASP A 109 6.37 -6.70 6.02
C ASP A 109 5.79 -8.00 5.47
N ILE A 110 4.50 -8.25 5.73
CA ILE A 110 3.78 -9.41 5.23
C ILE A 110 3.67 -9.36 3.70
N VAL A 111 3.36 -8.19 3.12
CA VAL A 111 3.32 -7.99 1.66
C VAL A 111 4.67 -8.32 1.04
N PHE A 112 5.77 -7.81 1.59
CA PHE A 112 7.10 -8.10 1.04
C PHE A 112 7.51 -9.55 1.23
N ALA A 113 7.21 -10.16 2.36
CA ALA A 113 7.48 -11.57 2.56
C ALA A 113 6.72 -12.44 1.55
N ALA A 114 5.44 -12.11 1.28
CA ALA A 114 4.62 -12.81 0.28
C ALA A 114 5.21 -12.67 -1.13
N LEU A 115 5.56 -11.45 -1.54
CA LEU A 115 6.14 -11.18 -2.86
C LEU A 115 7.53 -11.79 -3.00
N ALA A 116 8.36 -11.77 -1.96
CA ALA A 116 9.67 -12.38 -1.96
C ALA A 116 9.60 -13.90 -2.18
N GLN A 117 8.61 -14.60 -1.60
CA GLN A 117 8.41 -16.02 -1.85
C GLN A 117 7.96 -16.32 -3.28
N HIS A 118 7.22 -15.40 -3.90
CA HIS A 118 6.77 -15.56 -5.28
C HIS A 118 7.85 -15.21 -6.32
N CYS A 119 8.73 -14.26 -5.97
CA CYS A 119 9.77 -13.74 -6.85
C CYS A 119 11.13 -14.44 -6.75
N ARG A 120 11.34 -15.28 -5.74
CA ARG A 120 12.54 -16.13 -5.60
C ARG A 120 12.38 -17.49 -6.26
#